data_AF-A0A1R1LCD5-F1
#
_entry.id   AF-A0A1R1LCD5-F1
#
_cell.length_a   1.000
_cell.length_b   1.000
_cell.length_c   1.000
_cell.angle_alpha   90.00
_cell.angle_beta   90.00
_cell.angle_gamma   90.00
#
_symmetry.space_group_name_H-M   'P 1'
#
loop_
_entity.id
_entity.type
_entity.pdbx_description
1 polymer ?
#
loop_
_entity_poly.entity_id
_entity_poly.type
_entity_poly.pdbx_seq_one_letter_code
_entity_poly.pdbx_strand_id
1 'polypeptide(L)'
;MQTRVSEPAYTTPIYALSEAAQIIHAPATSFGRWAHGHDFQQRRRGERGWSPPILTGVRRGRGFTVPFNALAEGYIVESFRRAGLPLARIRPAIEVLRNELGLEHALLSERLKTDGAEILLENDAAELLVVRNKQGVFRDVVDQYLQTISYRDGFVDSLRLPTYERVDVIVDPSRNSGQPTVARLGVRVEDVVSRMRAGEPMIEVADDFGLEDDEIRSLLVQAA
;
A
#
# COMPACT_ATOMS: atom_id res chain seq x y z
N MET A 1 -16.92 -8.75 13.52
CA MET A 1 -16.92 -9.28 12.14
C MET A 1 -15.69 -8.76 11.38
N GLN A 2 -14.48 -9.03 11.90
CA GLN A 2 -13.17 -8.65 11.30
C GLN A 2 -12.35 -9.92 10.96
N THR A 3 -13.02 -11.06 10.79
CA THR A 3 -12.40 -12.38 10.93
C THR A 3 -11.21 -12.59 9.97
N ARG A 4 -11.27 -12.07 8.75
CA ARG A 4 -10.22 -12.21 7.72
C ARG A 4 -8.98 -11.37 7.97
N VAL A 5 -9.12 -10.09 8.29
CA VAL A 5 -7.95 -9.20 8.53
C VAL A 5 -7.18 -9.64 9.78
N SER A 6 -7.82 -10.41 10.67
CA SER A 6 -7.19 -11.05 11.81
C SER A 6 -6.55 -12.42 11.49
N GLU A 7 -6.71 -12.97 10.28
CA GLU A 7 -6.12 -14.26 9.92
C GLU A 7 -4.60 -14.18 9.88
N PRO A 8 -3.89 -15.30 10.16
CA PRO A 8 -2.44 -15.34 10.12
C PRO A 8 -1.84 -14.90 8.78
N ALA A 9 -2.50 -15.19 7.65
CA ALA A 9 -2.04 -14.75 6.34
C ALA A 9 -1.91 -13.22 6.21
N TYR A 10 -2.75 -12.47 6.93
CA TYR A 10 -2.79 -11.00 6.87
C TYR A 10 -1.92 -10.35 7.94
N THR A 11 -1.76 -10.99 9.10
CA THR A 11 -1.15 -10.43 10.31
C THR A 11 0.25 -10.96 10.62
N THR A 12 0.67 -12.04 9.97
CA THR A 12 2.03 -12.57 10.10
C THR A 12 2.99 -11.66 9.35
N PRO A 13 4.05 -11.16 10.00
CA PRO A 13 5.09 -10.41 9.30
C PRO A 13 5.78 -11.29 8.26
N ILE A 14 5.68 -10.87 7.00
CA ILE A 14 6.25 -11.57 5.84
C ILE A 14 7.18 -10.65 5.02
N TYR A 15 7.22 -9.35 5.33
CA TYR A 15 8.11 -8.40 4.67
C TYR A 15 9.07 -7.74 5.66
N ALA A 16 10.27 -7.42 5.16
CA ALA A 16 11.13 -6.45 5.80
C ALA A 16 10.58 -5.04 5.58
N LEU A 17 10.93 -4.09 6.45
CA LEU A 17 10.41 -2.72 6.35
C LEU A 17 10.82 -2.01 5.05
N SER A 18 12.04 -2.22 4.58
CA SER A 18 12.54 -1.66 3.32
C SER A 18 11.88 -2.30 2.09
N GLU A 19 11.67 -3.61 2.15
CA GLU A 19 11.01 -4.39 1.10
C GLU A 19 9.55 -3.95 0.95
N ALA A 20 8.82 -3.84 2.07
CA ALA A 20 7.45 -3.33 2.06
C ALA A 20 7.35 -1.94 1.43
N ALA A 21 8.28 -1.03 1.79
CA ALA A 21 8.33 0.30 1.20
C ALA A 21 8.63 0.27 -0.31
N GLN A 22 9.53 -0.61 -0.76
CA GLN A 22 9.86 -0.78 -2.17
C GLN A 22 8.68 -1.32 -2.98
N ILE A 23 7.98 -2.36 -2.50
CA ILE A 23 6.83 -2.98 -3.16
C ILE A 23 5.74 -1.96 -3.49
N ILE A 24 5.45 -1.04 -2.57
CA ILE A 24 4.43 0.00 -2.78
C ILE A 24 5.02 1.31 -3.32
N HIS A 25 6.32 1.32 -3.65
CA HIS A 25 7.09 2.48 -4.11
C HIS A 25 6.92 3.72 -3.21
N ALA A 26 6.93 3.52 -1.88
CA ALA A 26 6.95 4.58 -0.90
C ALA A 26 8.40 4.88 -0.46
N PRO A 27 8.74 6.14 -0.13
CA PRO A 27 10.06 6.44 0.44
C PRO A 27 10.26 5.67 1.75
N ALA A 28 11.34 4.86 1.84
CA ALA A 28 11.59 3.99 2.99
C ALA A 28 11.58 4.72 4.35
N THR A 29 12.09 5.96 4.38
CA THR A 29 12.05 6.81 5.58
C THR A 29 10.63 7.22 5.96
N SER A 30 9.76 7.50 4.98
CA SER A 30 8.36 7.85 5.23
C SER A 30 7.58 6.62 5.71
N PHE A 31 7.76 5.48 5.05
CA PHE A 31 7.14 4.21 5.45
C PHE A 31 7.51 3.84 6.89
N GLY A 32 8.79 3.95 7.27
CA GLY A 32 9.23 3.72 8.65
C GLY A 32 8.57 4.64 9.68
N ARG A 33 8.36 5.92 9.33
CA ARG A 33 7.62 6.87 10.18
C ARG A 33 6.13 6.56 10.27
N TRP A 34 5.53 5.96 9.24
CA TRP A 34 4.14 5.48 9.29
C TRP A 34 4.04 4.22 10.15
N ALA A 35 5.02 3.33 10.08
CA ALA A 35 5.06 2.09 10.85
C ALA A 35 5.28 2.29 12.35
N HIS A 36 6.11 3.27 12.74
CA HIS A 36 6.57 3.40 14.13
C HIS A 36 6.24 4.75 14.77
N GLY A 37 5.67 5.69 14.01
CA GLY A 37 5.60 7.07 14.43
C GLY A 37 6.97 7.75 14.37
N HIS A 38 6.99 9.05 14.69
CA HIS A 38 8.25 9.79 14.81
C HIS A 38 8.10 11.07 15.61
N ASP A 39 9.21 11.48 16.21
CA ASP A 39 9.35 12.80 16.80
C ASP A 39 9.66 13.86 15.72
N PHE A 40 9.21 15.08 15.94
CA PHE A 40 9.55 16.25 15.12
C PHE A 40 9.73 17.50 15.99
N GLN A 41 10.48 18.47 15.48
CA GLN A 41 10.63 19.78 16.13
C GLN A 41 9.38 20.63 15.88
N GLN A 42 8.78 21.19 16.93
CA GLN A 42 7.68 22.13 16.77
C GLN A 42 8.21 23.51 16.37
N ARG A 43 7.35 24.31 15.72
CA ARG A 43 7.67 25.69 15.31
C ARG A 43 7.89 26.62 16.51
N ARG A 44 7.30 26.31 17.67
CA ARG A 44 7.56 26.99 18.94
C ARG A 44 8.85 26.46 19.54
N ARG A 45 9.77 27.37 19.84
CA ARG A 45 11.16 27.08 20.21
C ARG A 45 11.21 26.21 21.48
N GLY A 46 11.67 24.97 21.35
CA GLY A 46 11.97 24.07 22.47
C GLY A 46 11.04 22.86 22.66
N GLU A 47 9.90 22.80 21.98
CA GLU A 47 8.95 21.70 22.13
C GLU A 47 9.13 20.63 21.03
N ARG A 48 9.20 19.36 21.43
CA ARG A 48 9.15 18.21 20.50
C ARG A 48 7.70 17.76 20.36
N GLY A 49 7.27 17.53 19.12
CA GLY A 49 6.00 16.89 18.80
C GLY A 49 6.20 15.41 18.51
N TRP A 50 5.16 14.61 18.78
CA TRP A 50 5.11 13.19 18.44
C TRP A 50 4.01 12.95 17.42
N SER A 51 4.32 12.21 16.35
CA SER A 51 3.33 11.67 15.43
C SER A 51 3.18 10.16 15.69
N PRO A 52 1.99 9.65 16.04
CA PRO A 52 1.80 8.21 16.26
C PRO A 52 1.96 7.42 14.94
N PRO A 53 2.14 6.09 15.03
CA PRO A 53 2.03 5.21 13.87
C PRO A 53 0.70 5.40 13.13
N ILE A 54 0.74 5.22 11.81
CA ILE A 54 -0.45 5.10 10.97
C ILE A 54 -0.73 3.61 10.71
N LEU A 55 0.32 2.82 10.47
CA LEU A 55 0.20 1.40 10.13
C LEU A 55 0.02 0.56 11.40
N THR A 56 -0.82 -0.47 11.28
CA THR A 56 -1.20 -1.37 12.36
C THR A 56 -0.43 -2.70 12.21
N GLY A 57 -0.07 -3.34 13.33
CA GLY A 57 0.53 -4.68 13.33
C GLY A 57 2.02 -4.76 12.98
N VAL A 58 2.69 -3.64 12.66
CA VAL A 58 4.13 -3.64 12.40
C VAL A 58 4.92 -3.90 13.68
N ARG A 59 5.77 -4.94 13.67
CA ARG A 59 6.61 -5.31 14.82
C ARG A 59 7.89 -4.49 14.87
N ARG A 60 8.45 -4.32 16.07
CA ARG A 60 9.81 -3.77 16.24
C ARG A 60 10.85 -4.88 16.04
N GLY A 61 12.01 -4.54 15.49
CA GLY A 61 13.12 -5.48 15.34
C GLY A 61 13.78 -5.43 13.96
N ARG A 62 14.55 -6.47 13.64
CA ARG A 62 15.17 -6.72 12.34
C ARG A 62 14.50 -7.90 11.66
N GLY A 63 14.67 -8.02 10.34
CA GLY A 63 14.06 -9.09 9.55
C GLY A 63 12.62 -8.77 9.17
N PHE A 64 11.75 -9.80 9.14
CA PHE A 64 10.35 -9.64 8.79
C PHE A 64 9.56 -9.02 9.94
N THR A 65 9.13 -7.78 9.72
CA THR A 65 8.42 -6.97 10.73
C THR A 65 7.09 -6.44 10.22
N VAL A 66 6.88 -6.43 8.91
CA VAL A 66 5.70 -5.87 8.26
C VAL A 66 4.78 -7.00 7.79
N PRO A 67 3.55 -7.08 8.30
CA PRO A 67 2.51 -7.96 7.77
C PRO A 67 1.80 -7.37 6.54
N PHE A 68 1.00 -8.18 5.82
CA PHE A 68 0.30 -7.72 4.61
C PHE A 68 -0.73 -6.63 4.89
N ASN A 69 -1.46 -6.70 6.00
CA ASN A 69 -2.41 -5.64 6.38
C ASN A 69 -1.70 -4.27 6.51
N ALA A 70 -0.50 -4.23 7.12
CA ALA A 70 0.31 -3.02 7.22
C ALA A 70 0.85 -2.54 5.86
N LEU A 71 1.22 -3.46 4.96
CA LEU A 71 1.61 -3.15 3.58
C LEU A 71 0.46 -2.47 2.84
N ALA A 72 -0.75 -3.04 2.93
CA ALA A 72 -1.95 -2.52 2.29
C ALA A 72 -2.39 -1.16 2.87
N GLU A 73 -2.32 -0.97 4.19
CA GLU A 73 -2.52 0.35 4.81
C GLU A 73 -1.50 1.37 4.28
N GLY A 74 -0.23 0.96 4.14
CA GLY A 74 0.83 1.79 3.57
C GLY A 74 0.57 2.15 2.11
N TYR A 75 0.10 1.20 1.31
CA TYR A 75 -0.28 1.43 -0.09
C TYR A 75 -1.37 2.50 -0.22
N ILE A 76 -2.38 2.44 0.63
CA ILE A 76 -3.48 3.43 0.66
C ILE A 76 -2.96 4.80 1.10
N VAL A 77 -2.12 4.87 2.13
CA VAL A 77 -1.50 6.13 2.58
C VAL A 77 -0.64 6.76 1.48
N GLU A 78 0.16 5.97 0.78
CA GLU A 78 0.99 6.44 -0.33
C GLU A 78 0.12 6.87 -1.52
N SER A 79 -0.99 6.20 -1.79
CA SER A 79 -1.95 6.60 -2.83
C SER A 79 -2.54 7.99 -2.57
N PHE A 80 -2.97 8.27 -1.34
CA PHE A 80 -3.41 9.62 -0.96
C PHE A 80 -2.29 10.66 -1.12
N ARG A 81 -1.05 10.31 -0.77
CA ARG A 81 0.11 11.20 -0.95
C ARG A 81 0.38 11.50 -2.42
N ARG A 82 0.31 10.51 -3.30
CA ARG A 82 0.53 10.66 -4.75
C ARG A 82 -0.53 11.53 -5.41
N ALA A 83 -1.76 11.49 -4.91
CA ALA A 83 -2.83 12.40 -5.28
C ALA A 83 -2.66 13.83 -4.70
N GLY A 84 -1.54 14.10 -4.01
CA GLY A 84 -1.18 15.43 -3.53
C GLY A 84 -1.63 15.77 -2.10
N LEU A 85 -2.14 14.79 -1.34
CA LEU A 85 -2.53 15.04 0.05
C LEU A 85 -1.33 14.97 1.00
N PRO A 86 -1.09 16.02 1.80
CA PRO A 86 -0.06 15.99 2.82
C PRO A 86 -0.47 15.08 3.99
N LEU A 87 0.50 14.39 4.62
CA LEU A 87 0.23 13.52 5.78
C LEU A 87 -0.46 14.23 6.94
N ALA A 88 -0.24 15.54 7.09
CA ALA A 88 -0.89 16.36 8.11
C ALA A 88 -2.42 16.37 7.96
N ARG A 89 -2.94 16.08 6.77
CA ARG A 89 -4.38 15.94 6.51
C ARG A 89 -4.84 14.49 6.43
N ILE A 90 -4.00 13.61 5.88
CA ILE A 90 -4.31 12.16 5.83
C ILE A 90 -4.52 11.60 7.24
N ARG A 91 -3.64 11.93 8.19
CA ARG A 91 -3.72 11.43 9.57
C ARG A 91 -5.07 11.69 10.24
N PRO A 92 -5.55 12.95 10.38
CA PRO A 92 -6.84 13.19 11.01
C PRO A 92 -8.01 12.57 10.23
N ALA A 93 -7.95 12.48 8.89
CA ALA A 93 -8.99 11.81 8.11
C ALA A 93 -9.07 10.30 8.44
N ILE A 94 -7.92 9.64 8.59
CA ILE A 94 -7.87 8.22 9.00
C ILE A 94 -8.48 8.03 10.38
N GLU A 95 -8.21 8.93 11.32
CA GLU A 95 -8.79 8.83 12.67
C GLU A 95 -10.32 8.99 12.65
N VAL A 96 -10.86 9.92 11.86
CA VAL A 96 -12.31 10.05 11.65
C VAL A 96 -12.86 8.74 11.07
N LEU A 97 -12.25 8.21 10.00
CA LEU A 97 -12.69 6.96 9.38
C LEU A 97 -12.65 5.76 10.35
N ARG A 98 -11.62 5.67 11.20
CA ARG A 98 -11.50 4.62 12.24
C ARG A 98 -12.62 4.70 13.26
N ASN A 99 -12.91 5.91 13.75
CA ASN A 99 -13.94 6.13 14.76
C ASN A 99 -15.34 5.82 14.21
N GLU A 100 -15.65 6.34 13.02
CA GLU A 100 -16.98 6.22 12.42
C GLU A 100 -17.28 4.82 11.88
N LEU A 101 -16.27 4.15 11.31
CA LEU A 101 -16.44 2.76 10.88
C LEU A 101 -16.41 1.79 12.07
N GLY A 102 -15.87 2.20 13.23
CA GLY A 102 -15.67 1.32 14.38
C GLY A 102 -14.68 0.18 14.09
N LEU A 103 -13.73 0.41 13.18
CA LEU A 103 -12.79 -0.59 12.69
C LEU A 103 -11.35 -0.11 12.89
N GLU A 104 -10.55 -0.89 13.62
CA GLU A 104 -9.10 -0.66 13.76
C GLU A 104 -8.42 -0.61 12.38
N HIS A 105 -8.84 -1.52 11.50
CA HIS A 105 -8.41 -1.62 10.11
C HIS A 105 -9.38 -0.92 9.13
N ALA A 106 -9.90 0.25 9.49
CA ALA A 106 -10.80 1.05 8.64
C ALA A 106 -10.28 1.25 7.21
N LEU A 107 -8.96 1.44 7.05
CA LEU A 107 -8.33 1.58 5.74
C LEU A 107 -8.45 0.34 4.86
N LEU A 108 -8.50 -0.84 5.47
CA LEU A 108 -8.58 -2.10 4.75
C LEU A 108 -10.02 -2.51 4.44
N SER A 109 -11.01 -1.75 4.91
CA SER A 109 -12.40 -2.02 4.63
C SER A 109 -12.78 -1.54 3.23
N GLU A 110 -13.59 -2.34 2.53
CA GLU A 110 -14.23 -1.92 1.28
C GLU A 110 -15.09 -0.67 1.49
N ARG A 111 -15.59 -0.45 2.71
CA ARG A 111 -16.34 0.75 3.09
C ARG A 111 -15.55 2.04 2.96
N LEU A 112 -14.21 1.99 3.00
CA LEU A 112 -13.39 3.16 2.71
C LEU A 112 -13.68 3.69 1.29
N LYS A 113 -13.84 2.77 0.33
CA LYS A 113 -14.08 3.08 -1.08
C LYS A 113 -15.50 3.59 -1.31
N THR A 114 -16.49 3.01 -0.65
CA THR A 114 -17.91 3.32 -0.86
C THR A 114 -18.39 4.49 -0.01
N ASP A 115 -18.01 4.52 1.26
CA ASP A 115 -18.60 5.40 2.27
C ASP A 115 -17.61 6.49 2.73
N GLY A 116 -16.31 6.32 2.46
CA GLY A 116 -15.26 7.17 3.06
C GLY A 116 -15.42 8.67 2.78
N ALA A 117 -15.91 9.02 1.58
CA ALA A 117 -16.16 10.42 1.22
C ALA A 117 -17.33 11.02 2.03
N GLU A 118 -18.40 10.25 2.19
CA GLU A 118 -19.61 10.64 2.90
C GLU A 118 -19.32 10.76 4.40
N ILE A 119 -18.64 9.77 4.99
CA ILE A 119 -18.22 9.78 6.39
C ILE A 119 -17.42 11.04 6.72
N LEU A 120 -16.48 11.43 5.85
CA LEU A 120 -15.69 12.64 6.06
C LEU A 120 -16.52 13.92 5.86
N LEU A 121 -17.51 13.90 4.98
CA LEU A 121 -18.41 15.04 4.80
C LEU A 121 -19.30 15.25 6.02
N GLU A 122 -19.91 14.19 6.54
CA GLU A 122 -20.81 14.23 7.69
C GLU A 122 -20.11 14.65 9.00
N ASN A 123 -18.79 14.46 9.07
CA ASN A 123 -17.97 14.80 10.22
C ASN A 123 -17.21 16.13 10.07
N ASP A 124 -17.68 17.04 9.20
CA ASP A 124 -17.04 18.33 8.90
C ASP A 124 -15.54 18.21 8.52
N ALA A 125 -15.13 17.03 8.05
CA ALA A 125 -13.76 16.64 7.76
C ALA A 125 -13.46 16.56 6.26
N ALA A 126 -14.41 16.95 5.40
CA ALA A 126 -14.26 16.93 3.94
C ALA A 126 -13.02 17.70 3.47
N GLU A 127 -12.69 18.80 4.14
CA GLU A 127 -11.51 19.62 3.82
C GLU A 127 -10.16 18.91 4.01
N LEU A 128 -10.13 17.82 4.79
CA LEU A 128 -8.94 17.01 4.99
C LEU A 128 -8.53 16.30 3.70
N LEU A 129 -9.47 15.92 2.85
CA LEU A 129 -9.19 15.21 1.59
C LEU A 129 -9.42 16.07 0.34
N VAL A 130 -9.44 17.40 0.51
CA VAL A 130 -9.59 18.38 -0.57
C VAL A 130 -8.37 19.28 -0.67
N VAL A 131 -7.62 19.20 -1.78
CA VAL A 131 -6.58 20.21 -2.09
C VAL A 131 -7.23 21.34 -2.88
N ARG A 132 -7.59 22.44 -2.21
CA ARG A 132 -8.00 23.76 -2.75
C ARG A 132 -9.25 23.82 -3.64
N ASN A 133 -9.66 22.75 -4.33
CA ASN A 133 -10.87 22.67 -5.17
C ASN A 133 -11.81 21.56 -4.65
N LYS A 134 -12.69 21.98 -3.75
CA LYS A 134 -13.77 21.35 -2.94
C LYS A 134 -14.25 19.88 -3.07
N GLN A 135 -13.77 18.98 -3.93
CA GLN A 135 -14.18 17.55 -3.91
C GLN A 135 -13.36 16.60 -4.80
N GLY A 136 -12.35 17.08 -5.54
CA GLY A 136 -11.66 16.28 -6.56
C GLY A 136 -10.77 15.17 -6.01
N VAL A 137 -9.89 15.48 -5.05
CA VAL A 137 -8.76 14.60 -4.72
C VAL A 137 -9.17 13.27 -4.08
N PHE A 138 -10.23 13.21 -3.26
CA PHE A 138 -10.69 11.92 -2.74
C PHE A 138 -11.27 11.04 -3.84
N ARG A 139 -12.10 11.61 -4.73
CA ARG A 139 -12.65 10.88 -5.88
C ARG A 139 -11.51 10.42 -6.79
N ASP A 140 -10.53 11.27 -7.06
CA ASP A 140 -9.34 10.89 -7.83
C ASP A 140 -8.58 9.73 -7.18
N VAL A 141 -8.46 9.70 -5.85
CA VAL A 141 -7.83 8.57 -5.13
C VAL A 141 -8.64 7.30 -5.23
N VAL A 142 -9.96 7.40 -5.04
CA VAL A 142 -10.87 6.26 -5.21
C VAL A 142 -10.79 5.72 -6.64
N ASP A 143 -10.88 6.60 -7.63
CA ASP A 143 -10.93 6.28 -9.04
C ASP A 143 -9.58 5.78 -9.58
N GLN A 144 -8.45 6.30 -9.11
CA GLN A 144 -7.13 5.92 -9.62
C GLN A 144 -6.46 4.79 -8.84
N TYR A 145 -6.65 4.74 -7.51
CA TYR A 145 -5.84 3.87 -6.65
C TYR A 145 -6.65 2.82 -5.89
N LEU A 146 -7.86 3.12 -5.42
CA LEU A 146 -8.68 2.09 -4.78
C LEU A 146 -9.26 1.10 -5.80
N GLN A 147 -9.30 1.44 -7.09
CA GLN A 147 -9.64 0.49 -8.15
C GLN A 147 -8.61 -0.63 -8.31
N THR A 148 -7.36 -0.44 -7.86
CA THR A 148 -6.31 -1.47 -7.93
C THR A 148 -6.36 -2.43 -6.75
N ILE A 149 -7.31 -2.26 -5.82
CA ILE A 149 -7.46 -3.09 -4.64
C ILE A 149 -8.63 -4.05 -4.86
N SER A 150 -8.35 -5.34 -4.71
CA SER A 150 -9.39 -6.37 -4.70
C SER A 150 -9.89 -6.56 -3.27
N TYR A 151 -11.21 -6.64 -3.11
CA TYR A 151 -11.86 -6.88 -1.82
C TYR A 151 -12.56 -8.23 -1.82
N ARG A 152 -12.56 -8.91 -0.67
CA ARG A 152 -13.32 -10.12 -0.41
C ARG A 152 -13.83 -10.08 1.02
N ASP A 153 -15.10 -10.43 1.20
CA ASP A 153 -15.77 -10.39 2.51
C ASP A 153 -15.68 -9.00 3.19
N GLY A 154 -15.68 -7.93 2.39
CA GLY A 154 -15.64 -6.53 2.84
C GLY A 154 -14.27 -6.00 3.24
N PHE A 155 -13.18 -6.75 3.01
CA PHE A 155 -11.81 -6.34 3.32
C PHE A 155 -10.83 -6.60 2.17
N VAL A 156 -9.69 -5.91 2.17
CA VAL A 156 -8.62 -6.12 1.18
C VAL A 156 -8.22 -7.59 1.10
N ASP A 157 -8.16 -8.11 -0.11
CA ASP A 157 -7.74 -9.49 -0.44
C ASP A 157 -6.41 -9.49 -1.20
N SER A 158 -6.24 -8.58 -2.16
CA SER A 158 -4.99 -8.40 -2.90
C SER A 158 -4.85 -6.97 -3.45
N LEU A 159 -3.63 -6.60 -3.81
CA LEU A 159 -3.29 -5.31 -4.41
C LEU A 159 -2.72 -5.53 -5.81
N ARG A 160 -3.25 -4.86 -6.83
CA ARG A 160 -2.59 -4.72 -8.14
C ARG A 160 -1.64 -3.52 -8.06
N LEU A 161 -0.40 -3.71 -8.51
CA LEU A 161 0.64 -2.68 -8.52
C LEU A 161 0.60 -1.93 -9.87
N PRO A 162 0.06 -0.70 -9.93
CA PRO A 162 -0.15 0.00 -11.20
C PRO A 162 1.15 0.42 -11.89
N THR A 163 2.30 0.38 -11.19
CA THR A 163 3.61 0.69 -11.76
C THR A 163 4.04 -0.27 -12.87
N TYR A 164 3.48 -1.48 -12.89
CA TYR A 164 3.73 -2.48 -13.94
C TYR A 164 2.69 -2.34 -15.06
N GLU A 165 2.92 -1.41 -15.98
CA GLU A 165 1.92 -1.02 -16.98
C GLU A 165 1.63 -2.10 -18.03
N ARG A 166 2.62 -2.94 -18.36
CA ARG A 166 2.53 -3.95 -19.43
C ARG A 166 2.11 -5.33 -18.94
N VAL A 167 2.21 -5.58 -17.64
CA VAL A 167 1.94 -6.88 -17.05
C VAL A 167 1.27 -6.71 -15.70
N ASP A 168 0.16 -7.43 -15.49
CA ASP A 168 -0.55 -7.37 -14.22
C ASP A 168 0.26 -8.03 -13.11
N VAL A 169 0.84 -7.20 -12.25
CA VAL A 169 1.53 -7.64 -11.03
C VAL A 169 0.64 -7.39 -9.83
N ILE A 170 0.46 -8.43 -9.02
CA ILE A 170 -0.32 -8.39 -7.80
C ILE A 170 0.53 -8.73 -6.58
N VAL A 171 0.04 -8.29 -5.43
CA VAL A 171 0.49 -8.69 -4.10
C VAL A 171 -0.71 -9.33 -3.39
N ASP A 172 -0.56 -10.61 -3.06
CA ASP A 172 -1.59 -11.44 -2.43
C ASP A 172 -0.92 -12.27 -1.32
N PRO A 173 -1.31 -12.12 -0.05
CA PRO A 173 -0.66 -12.84 1.06
C PRO A 173 -0.77 -14.37 0.94
N SER A 174 -1.73 -14.87 0.18
CA SER A 174 -1.94 -16.31 -0.07
C SER A 174 -1.10 -16.88 -1.22
N ARG A 175 -0.44 -16.02 -2.01
CA ARG A 175 0.41 -16.42 -3.15
C ARG A 175 1.83 -15.92 -2.94
N ASN A 176 2.80 -16.81 -3.12
CA ASN A 176 4.23 -16.47 -3.06
C ASN A 176 4.63 -15.69 -1.80
N SER A 177 3.95 -15.93 -0.68
CA SER A 177 4.12 -15.18 0.58
C SER A 177 4.02 -13.66 0.39
N GLY A 178 3.08 -13.21 -0.44
CA GLY A 178 2.85 -11.79 -0.68
C GLY A 178 3.91 -11.10 -1.53
N GLN A 179 4.84 -11.83 -2.13
CA GLN A 179 5.80 -11.22 -3.05
C GLN A 179 5.10 -10.76 -4.35
N PRO A 180 5.54 -9.64 -4.96
CA PRO A 180 5.03 -9.21 -6.27
C PRO A 180 5.03 -10.38 -7.26
N THR A 181 3.86 -10.67 -7.80
CA THR A 181 3.58 -11.87 -8.59
C THR A 181 2.88 -11.48 -9.88
N VAL A 182 3.35 -11.99 -11.01
CA VAL A 182 2.65 -11.86 -12.30
C VAL A 182 1.34 -12.63 -12.20
N ALA A 183 0.21 -11.94 -12.20
CA ALA A 183 -1.09 -12.47 -11.81
C ALA A 183 -1.50 -13.71 -12.61
N ARG A 184 -1.32 -13.62 -13.95
CA ARG A 184 -1.68 -14.68 -14.91
C ARG A 184 -0.79 -15.92 -14.83
N LEU A 185 0.45 -15.77 -14.36
CA LEU A 185 1.45 -16.84 -14.31
C LEU A 185 1.61 -17.45 -12.92
N GLY A 186 1.35 -16.67 -11.86
CA GLY A 186 1.68 -17.06 -10.50
C GLY A 186 3.17 -17.10 -10.18
N VAL A 187 4.00 -16.56 -11.06
CA VAL A 187 5.45 -16.47 -10.92
C VAL A 187 5.82 -15.16 -10.24
N ARG A 188 6.81 -15.18 -9.32
CA ARG A 188 7.28 -13.94 -8.69
C ARG A 188 8.03 -13.09 -9.70
N VAL A 189 7.87 -11.77 -9.60
CA VAL A 189 8.64 -10.83 -10.40
C VAL A 189 10.14 -11.06 -10.25
N GLU A 190 10.61 -11.35 -9.03
CA GLU A 190 12.03 -11.62 -8.76
C GLU A 190 12.54 -12.91 -9.45
N ASP A 191 11.69 -13.92 -9.68
CA ASP A 191 12.11 -15.15 -10.38
C ASP A 191 12.43 -14.86 -11.87
N VAL A 192 11.75 -13.88 -12.48
CA VAL A 192 12.02 -13.41 -13.84
C VAL A 192 13.21 -12.45 -13.85
N VAL A 193 13.19 -11.46 -12.96
CA VAL A 193 14.19 -10.38 -12.90
C VAL A 193 15.57 -10.89 -12.54
N SER A 194 15.68 -11.88 -11.64
CA SER A 194 16.96 -12.47 -11.25
C SER A 194 17.69 -13.14 -12.42
N ARG A 195 16.98 -13.83 -13.32
CA ARG A 195 17.55 -14.43 -14.55
C ARG A 195 18.09 -13.38 -15.51
N MET A 196 17.32 -12.31 -15.71
CA MET A 196 17.77 -11.17 -16.51
C MET A 196 19.00 -10.49 -15.92
N ARG A 197 19.06 -10.33 -14.58
CA ARG A 197 20.23 -9.79 -13.87
C ARG A 197 21.45 -10.72 -13.94
N ALA A 198 21.24 -12.03 -14.07
CA ALA A 198 22.30 -13.00 -14.30
C ALA A 198 22.86 -12.98 -15.74
N GLY A 199 22.26 -12.19 -16.64
CA GLY A 199 22.71 -12.02 -18.02
C GLY A 199 22.15 -13.05 -18.99
N GLU A 200 21.10 -13.78 -18.61
CA GLU A 200 20.42 -14.70 -19.53
C GLU A 200 19.76 -13.94 -20.71
N PRO A 201 19.72 -14.53 -21.92
CA PRO A 201 19.10 -13.89 -23.07
C PRO A 201 17.60 -13.61 -22.82
N MET A 202 17.15 -12.38 -23.10
CA MET A 202 15.76 -11.96 -22.89
C MET A 202 14.75 -12.88 -23.59
N ILE A 203 15.06 -13.34 -24.80
CA ILE A 203 14.19 -14.22 -25.59
C ILE A 203 14.00 -15.60 -24.92
N GLU A 204 15.05 -16.15 -24.30
CA GLU A 204 14.96 -17.44 -23.60
C GLU A 204 14.13 -17.30 -22.32
N VAL A 205 14.33 -16.19 -21.58
CA VAL A 205 13.54 -15.88 -20.38
C VAL A 205 12.07 -15.62 -20.73
N ALA A 206 11.81 -14.92 -21.84
CA ALA A 206 10.47 -14.69 -22.38
C ALA A 206 9.76 -16.00 -22.69
N ASP A 207 10.40 -16.89 -23.45
CA ASP A 207 9.85 -18.17 -23.83
C ASP A 207 9.55 -19.05 -22.60
N ASP A 208 10.47 -19.11 -21.63
CA ASP A 208 10.32 -19.95 -20.43
C ASP A 208 9.13 -19.53 -19.54
N PHE A 209 8.85 -18.24 -19.45
CA PHE A 209 7.74 -17.71 -18.65
C PHE A 209 6.48 -17.41 -19.47
N GLY A 210 6.54 -17.49 -20.80
CA GLY A 210 5.46 -17.05 -21.69
C GLY A 210 5.16 -15.56 -21.50
N LEU A 211 6.20 -14.73 -21.45
CA LEU A 211 6.15 -13.27 -21.36
C LEU A 211 6.59 -12.64 -22.68
N GLU A 212 6.00 -11.51 -23.04
CA GLU A 212 6.48 -10.69 -24.16
C GLU A 212 7.70 -9.85 -23.75
N ASP A 213 8.52 -9.46 -24.73
CA ASP A 213 9.71 -8.62 -24.50
C ASP A 213 9.40 -7.31 -23.74
N ASP A 214 8.25 -6.68 -24.02
CA ASP A 214 7.85 -5.45 -23.34
C ASP A 214 7.35 -5.68 -21.91
N GLU A 215 6.74 -6.84 -21.63
CA GLU A 215 6.42 -7.29 -20.27
C GLU A 215 7.70 -7.47 -19.45
N ILE A 216 8.72 -8.17 -19.99
CA ILE A 216 10.01 -8.34 -19.29
C ILE A 216 10.67 -6.99 -19.00
N ARG A 217 10.72 -6.08 -19.99
CA ARG A 217 11.27 -4.74 -19.80
C ARG A 217 10.51 -3.97 -18.72
N SER A 218 9.18 -4.08 -18.70
CA SER A 218 8.36 -3.47 -17.65
C SER A 218 8.69 -4.02 -16.26
N LEU A 219 8.91 -5.34 -16.13
CA LEU A 219 9.33 -5.96 -14.87
C LEU A 219 10.71 -5.45 -14.42
N LEU A 220 11.67 -5.32 -15.34
CA LEU A 220 13.04 -4.90 -15.03
C LEU A 220 13.13 -3.45 -14.54
N VAL A 221 12.42 -2.53 -15.20
CA VAL A 221 12.46 -1.10 -14.85
C VAL A 221 11.95 -0.86 -13.42
N GLN A 222 10.93 -1.61 -13.00
CA GLN A 222 10.26 -1.40 -11.71
C GLN A 222 10.87 -2.21 -10.56
N ALA A 223 11.59 -3.28 -10.87
CA ALA A 223 12.30 -4.08 -9.87
C ALA A 223 13.71 -3.55 -9.53
N ALA A 224 14.25 -2.62 -10.33
CA ALA A 224 15.55 -1.97 -10.12
C ALA A 224 15.54 -0.96 -8.96
#